data_AF-A0A531M5R8-F1
#
_entry.id   AF-A0A531M5R8-F1
#
_cell.length_a   1.000
_cell.length_b   1.000
_cell.length_c   1.000
_cell.angle_alpha   90.00
_cell.angle_beta   90.00
_cell.angle_gamma   90.00
#
_symmetry.space_group_name_H-M   'P 1'
#
loop_
_entity.id
_entity.type
_entity.pdbx_description
1 polymer ?
#
loop_
_entity_poly.entity_id
_entity_poly.type
_entity_poly.pdbx_seq_one_letter_code
_entity_poly.pdbx_strand_id
1 'polypeptide(L)' 'MSEFDAIFVGAGHNSLACAAHLALKGWKTGVFERNSTIGGAVQT' A
#
# COMPACT_ATOMS: atom_id res chain seq x y z
N MET A 1 -12.17 -11.19 13.09
CA MET A 1 -11.17 -10.11 13.08
C MET A 1 -10.90 -9.75 11.64
N SER A 2 -10.70 -8.47 11.29
CA SER A 2 -10.33 -8.10 9.92
C SER A 2 -8.94 -8.65 9.61
N GLU A 3 -8.71 -9.06 8.36
CA GLU A 3 -7.42 -9.61 7.94
C GLU A 3 -6.30 -8.56 7.97
N PHE A 4 -6.66 -7.27 7.81
CA PHE A 4 -5.75 -6.13 7.79
C PHE A 4 -6.17 -5.09 8.84
N ASP A 5 -5.18 -4.35 9.33
CA ASP A 5 -5.36 -3.18 10.21
C ASP A 5 -5.56 -1.89 9.39
N ALA A 6 -4.97 -1.82 8.19
CA ALA A 6 -5.16 -0.72 7.24
C ALA A 6 -5.15 -1.21 5.79
N ILE A 7 -6.03 -0.63 4.97
CA ILE A 7 -6.16 -0.93 3.55
C ILE A 7 -5.88 0.33 2.73
N PHE A 8 -5.04 0.20 1.72
CA PHE A 8 -4.73 1.24 0.74
C PHE A 8 -5.19 0.80 -0.65
N VAL A 9 -5.88 1.69 -1.36
CA VAL A 9 -6.31 1.48 -2.74
C VAL A 9 -5.46 2.38 -3.64
N GLY A 10 -4.68 1.75 -4.52
CA GLY A 10 -3.66 2.37 -5.36
C GLY A 10 -2.25 2.22 -4.78
N ALA A 11 -1.32 1.69 -5.58
CA ALA A 11 0.09 1.48 -5.23
C ALA A 11 1.01 2.57 -5.79
N GLY A 12 0.61 3.83 -5.63
CA GLY A 12 1.49 4.98 -5.87
C GLY A 12 2.47 5.22 -4.72
N HIS A 13 3.47 6.08 -4.94
CA HIS A 13 4.53 6.36 -3.96
C HIS A 13 4.00 6.75 -2.57
N ASN A 14 2.93 7.57 -2.49
CA ASN A 14 2.33 7.98 -1.23
C ASN A 14 1.76 6.80 -0.43
N SER A 15 0.96 5.96 -1.08
CA SER A 15 0.36 4.78 -0.44
C SER A 15 1.43 3.78 -0.03
N LEU A 16 2.43 3.53 -0.88
CA LEU A 16 3.52 2.60 -0.59
C LEU A 16 4.38 3.08 0.58
N ALA A 17 4.73 4.38 0.62
CA ALA A 17 5.46 4.96 1.73
C ALA A 17 4.65 4.86 3.04
N CYS A 18 3.38 5.24 3.01
CA CYS A 18 2.51 5.17 4.19
C CYS A 18 2.33 3.73 4.70
N ALA A 19 2.06 2.78 3.80
CA ALA A 19 1.92 1.36 4.14
C ALA A 19 3.20 0.79 4.75
N ALA A 20 4.37 1.17 4.22
CA ALA A 20 5.66 0.77 4.78
C ALA A 20 5.87 1.34 6.20
N HIS A 21 5.53 2.60 6.43
CA HIS A 21 5.62 3.20 7.77
C HIS A 21 4.68 2.55 8.79
N LEU A 22 3.47 2.16 8.40
CA LEU A 22 2.55 1.44 9.28
C LEU A 22 3.01 0.00 9.53
N ALA A 23 3.51 -0.68 8.51
CA ALA A 23 4.09 -2.03 8.66
C ALA A 23 5.28 -2.02 9.62
N LEU A 24 6.15 -1.00 9.55
CA LEU A 24 7.25 -0.81 10.52
C LEU A 24 6.76 -0.62 11.96
N LYS A 25 5.54 -0.15 12.17
CA LYS A 25 4.89 -0.04 13.49
C LYS A 25 4.10 -1.29 13.88
N GLY A 26 4.23 -2.39 13.12
CA GLY A 26 3.61 -3.68 13.41
C GLY A 26 2.18 -3.84 12.87
N TRP A 27 1.69 -2.92 12.04
CA TRP A 27 0.36 -3.05 11.43
C TRP A 27 0.41 -4.03 10.26
N LYS A 28 -0.61 -4.89 10.15
CA LYS A 28 -0.83 -5.71 8.95
C LYS A 28 -1.53 -4.88 7.89
N THR A 29 -0.76 -4.34 6.95
CA THR A 29 -1.27 -3.48 5.86
C THR A 29 -1.58 -4.29 4.60
N GLY A 30 -2.65 -3.89 3.90
CA GLY A 30 -3.00 -4.39 2.57
C GLY A 30 -2.96 -3.26 1.55
N VAL A 31 -2.20 -3.41 0.46
CA VAL A 31 -2.13 -2.43 -0.64
C VAL A 31 -2.61 -3.10 -1.92
N PHE A 32 -3.64 -2.54 -2.55
CA PHE A 32 -4.26 -3.13 -3.74
C PHE A 32 -4.18 -2.15 -4.91
N GLU A 33 -3.65 -2.61 -6.04
CA GLU A 33 -3.52 -1.84 -7.26
C GLU A 33 -4.34 -2.50 -8.38
N ARG A 34 -5.02 -1.68 -9.17
CA ARG A 34 -5.81 -2.15 -10.32
C ARG A 34 -4.90 -2.50 -11.50
N ASN A 35 -3.84 -1.73 -11.70
CA ASN A 35 -2.90 -1.91 -12.80
C ASN A 35 -2.07 -3.19 -12.60
N SER A 36 -1.55 -3.73 -13.69
CA SER A 36 -0.65 -4.90 -13.65
C SER A 36 0.69 -4.59 -12.99
N THR A 37 1.06 -3.32 -12.88
CA THR A 37 2.30 -2.82 -12.28
C THR A 37 2.01 -1.74 -11.25
N ILE A 38 2.83 -1.69 -10.21
CA ILE A 38 2.78 -0.65 -9.17
C ILE A 38 3.45 0.65 -9.66
N GLY A 39 3.29 1.73 -8.89
CA GLY A 39 3.94 3.03 -9.14
C GLY A 39 2.94 4.16 -9.43
N GLY A 40 1.76 3.83 -9.95
CA GLY A 40 0.76 4.83 -10.32
C GLY A 40 1.30 5.77 -11.41
N ALA A 41 1.28 7.07 -11.15
CA ALA A 41 1.80 8.08 -12.10
C ALA A 41 3.34 8.14 -12.19
N VAL A 42 4.07 7.42 -11.33
CA VAL A 42 5.54 7.40 -11.30
C VAL A 42 6.01 5.99 -11.68
N GLN A 43 6.55 5.84 -12.90
CA GLN A 43 6.95 4.56 -13.49
C GLN A 43 8.11 4.77 -14.49
N THR A 44 8.92 3.72 -14.71
CA THR A 44 10.08 3.71 -15.62
C THR A 44 9.79 2.95 -16.90
#